data_AF-A0A957DYP2-F1
#
_entry.id   AF-A0A957DYP2-F1
#
_cell.length_a   1.000
_cell.length_b   1.000
_cell.length_c   1.000
_cell.angle_alpha   90.00
_cell.angle_beta   90.00
_cell.angle_gamma   90.00
#
_symmetry.space_group_name_H-M   'P 1'
#
loop_
_entity.id
_entity.type
_entity.pdbx_description
1 polymer ?
#
loop_
_entity_poly.entity_id
_entity_poly.type
_entity_poly.pdbx_seq_one_letter_code
_entity_poly.pdbx_strand_id
1 'polypeptide(L)'
;MISKPTLFDLQSSIQDKSAFNTLVDYYTLSQAFLNLIAEENPTRIISPNDHRYFFFQYDATYSHKITRPLNSNLFIETIDDFQQIFDHFMSILSDLKKHRSATVNKPHLQQNIKQNEINKAVYTIQQIIGSIGDSFENSNQSRKRIGQLFENLVKLIVKEIGFACESRTISVPIPEAPDYKMSYELDLVFSDKSAIIASESEFIHPDEIIGSVKTTSKDRIDKIFLDKYLLSKLLGREVKVVAIFLHDVQRARRANSIFSINSTFKTNHFLGYTVALNRMNGVYYVDPRPDMVTNPRLNNEIDNFQNFILNDIWQL
;
A
#
# COMPACT_ATOMS: atom_id res chain seq x y z
N MET A 1 -4.37 -26.06 26.87
CA MET A 1 -4.14 -24.60 26.77
C MET A 1 -3.47 -24.36 25.43
N ILE A 2 -4.13 -23.64 24.51
CA ILE A 2 -3.49 -23.23 23.26
C ILE A 2 -2.44 -22.17 23.63
N SER A 3 -1.19 -22.39 23.26
CA SER A 3 -0.11 -21.42 23.51
C SER A 3 -0.46 -20.11 22.82
N LYS A 4 -0.30 -18.99 23.52
CA LYS A 4 -0.49 -17.66 22.96
C LYS A 4 0.61 -17.38 21.91
N PRO A 5 0.29 -16.70 20.80
CA PRO A 5 1.26 -16.45 19.73
C PRO A 5 2.33 -15.47 20.19
N THR A 6 3.60 -15.84 20.03
CA THR A 6 4.77 -15.00 20.28
C THR A 6 5.13 -14.15 19.06
N LEU A 7 6.03 -13.18 19.21
CA LEU A 7 6.56 -12.43 18.06
C LEU A 7 7.21 -13.34 17.00
N PHE A 8 7.81 -14.46 17.41
CA PHE A 8 8.43 -15.44 16.51
C PHE A 8 7.39 -16.27 15.74
N ASP A 9 6.24 -16.55 16.35
CA ASP A 9 5.11 -17.18 15.67
C ASP A 9 4.56 -16.26 14.57
N LEU A 10 4.42 -14.97 14.88
CA LEU A 10 4.00 -13.96 13.89
C LEU A 10 5.00 -13.80 12.74
N GLN A 11 6.31 -13.87 13.02
CA GLN A 11 7.34 -13.90 11.97
C GLN A 11 7.15 -15.12 11.05
N SER A 12 6.90 -16.29 11.64
CA SER A 12 6.66 -17.53 10.90
C SER A 12 5.42 -17.40 10.01
N SER A 13 4.33 -16.82 10.53
CA SER A 13 3.13 -16.53 9.73
C SER A 13 3.42 -15.61 8.55
N ILE A 14 4.21 -14.55 8.73
CA ILE A 14 4.59 -13.65 7.62
C ILE A 14 5.43 -14.39 6.56
N GLN A 15 6.29 -15.32 6.95
CA GLN A 15 7.15 -16.07 6.02
C GLN A 15 6.39 -17.14 5.22
N ASP A 16 5.23 -17.58 5.69
CA ASP A 16 4.43 -18.60 5.02
C ASP A 16 3.90 -18.09 3.67
N LYS A 17 4.49 -18.60 2.58
CA LYS A 17 4.12 -18.23 1.20
C LYS A 17 2.76 -18.74 0.76
N SER A 18 2.18 -19.70 1.49
CA SER A 18 0.85 -20.25 1.20
C SER A 18 -0.29 -19.47 1.86
N ALA A 19 0.03 -18.58 2.81
CA ALA A 19 -0.93 -17.72 3.49
C ALA A 19 -1.23 -16.42 2.71
N PHE A 20 -2.16 -15.60 3.25
CA PHE A 20 -2.56 -14.29 2.70
C PHE A 20 -3.28 -14.37 1.35
N ASN A 21 -4.18 -15.33 1.19
CA ASN A 21 -5.01 -15.47 -0.01
C ASN A 21 -6.31 -14.67 0.07
N THR A 22 -6.71 -14.25 1.27
CA THR A 22 -7.95 -13.49 1.53
C THR A 22 -7.69 -12.31 2.46
N LEU A 23 -8.57 -11.30 2.47
CA LEU A 23 -8.49 -10.18 3.41
C LEU A 23 -8.63 -10.64 4.87
N VAL A 24 -9.31 -11.75 5.13
CA VAL A 24 -9.47 -12.34 6.47
C VAL A 24 -8.14 -12.86 7.02
N ASP A 25 -7.23 -13.34 6.17
CA ASP A 25 -5.90 -13.79 6.59
C ASP A 25 -5.09 -12.61 7.17
N TYR A 26 -5.20 -11.43 6.54
CA TYR A 26 -4.58 -10.19 7.00
C TYR A 26 -5.20 -9.72 8.33
N TYR A 27 -6.52 -9.81 8.46
CA TYR A 27 -7.22 -9.53 9.71
C TYR A 27 -6.74 -10.46 10.84
N THR A 28 -6.63 -11.76 10.57
CA THR A 28 -6.21 -12.77 11.56
C THR A 28 -4.79 -12.49 12.09
N LEU A 29 -3.85 -12.16 11.21
CA LEU A 29 -2.51 -11.74 11.63
C LEU A 29 -2.56 -10.46 12.48
N SER A 30 -3.38 -9.50 12.06
CA SER A 30 -3.53 -8.21 12.74
C SER A 30 -4.08 -8.39 14.15
N GLN A 31 -5.11 -9.23 14.31
CA GLN A 31 -5.68 -9.58 15.60
C GLN A 31 -4.65 -10.27 16.51
N ALA A 32 -3.86 -11.22 15.98
CA ALA A 32 -2.82 -11.89 16.74
C ALA A 32 -1.72 -10.92 17.20
N PHE A 33 -1.32 -9.98 16.35
CA PHE A 33 -0.36 -8.93 16.72
C PHE A 33 -0.91 -7.96 17.78
N LEU A 34 -2.15 -7.49 17.63
CA LEU A 34 -2.75 -6.58 18.61
C LEU A 34 -2.93 -7.25 19.98
N ASN A 35 -3.25 -8.56 20.00
CA ASN A 35 -3.21 -9.35 21.24
C ASN A 35 -1.81 -9.38 21.87
N LEU A 36 -0.78 -9.65 21.07
CA LEU A 36 0.61 -9.63 21.55
C LEU A 36 0.98 -8.26 22.14
N ILE A 37 0.62 -7.16 21.48
CA ILE A 37 0.89 -5.80 21.99
C ILE A 37 0.14 -5.55 23.31
N ALA A 38 -1.12 -5.98 23.43
CA ALA A 38 -1.89 -5.82 24.65
C ALA A 38 -1.31 -6.63 25.83
N GLU A 39 -0.76 -7.81 25.56
CA GLU A 39 -0.19 -8.69 26.57
C GLU A 39 1.22 -8.29 26.99
N GLU A 40 2.09 -8.02 26.02
CA GLU A 40 3.50 -7.65 26.27
C GLU A 40 3.63 -6.19 26.74
N ASN A 41 2.62 -5.36 26.47
CA ASN A 41 2.56 -3.95 26.84
C ASN A 41 3.88 -3.20 26.55
N PRO A 42 4.38 -3.23 25.30
CA PRO A 42 5.65 -2.62 24.94
C PRO A 42 5.62 -1.11 25.17
N THR A 43 6.79 -0.52 25.42
CA THR A 43 6.89 0.92 25.69
C THR A 43 6.51 1.70 24.44
N ARG A 44 5.47 2.53 24.55
CA ARG A 44 5.00 3.43 23.48
C ARG A 44 5.77 4.76 23.53
N ILE A 45 6.53 5.05 22.47
CA ILE A 45 7.46 6.19 22.40
C ILE A 45 7.04 7.13 21.27
N ILE A 46 6.72 8.37 21.58
CA ILE A 46 6.33 9.39 20.59
C ILE A 46 7.59 9.95 19.92
N SER A 47 7.54 10.12 18.59
CA SER A 47 8.63 10.73 17.84
C SER A 47 8.84 12.19 18.25
N PRO A 48 10.07 12.62 18.60
CA PRO A 48 10.31 13.96 19.12
C PRO A 48 10.24 15.05 18.04
N ASN A 49 10.33 14.69 16.76
CA ASN A 49 10.32 15.67 15.66
C ASN A 49 9.03 15.67 14.84
N ASP A 50 8.09 14.76 15.13
CA ASP A 50 6.76 14.72 14.51
C ASP A 50 5.81 13.87 15.39
N HIS A 51 5.04 14.53 16.26
CA HIS A 51 4.23 13.86 17.30
C HIS A 51 3.09 13.00 16.74
N ARG A 52 2.82 13.07 15.43
CA ARG A 52 1.85 12.17 14.79
C ARG A 52 2.37 10.74 14.73
N TYR A 53 3.68 10.55 14.82
CA TYR A 53 4.31 9.24 14.76
C TYR A 53 4.78 8.76 16.13
N PHE A 54 4.66 7.46 16.37
CA PHE A 54 5.15 6.78 17.56
C PHE A 54 5.75 5.41 17.22
N PHE A 55 6.34 4.76 18.22
CA PHE A 55 7.02 3.47 18.12
C PHE A 55 6.61 2.60 19.31
N PHE A 56 6.60 1.29 19.13
CA PHE A 56 6.63 0.34 20.23
C PHE A 56 8.05 -0.19 20.39
N GLN A 57 8.53 -0.25 21.63
CA GLN A 57 9.78 -0.91 22.00
C GLN A 57 9.47 -2.08 22.94
N TYR A 58 9.81 -3.29 22.50
CA TYR A 58 9.69 -4.48 23.33
C TYR A 58 10.75 -4.50 24.44
N ASP A 59 10.56 -5.37 25.42
CA ASP A 59 11.50 -5.58 26.52
C ASP A 59 12.67 -6.52 26.11
N ALA A 60 13.40 -7.03 27.10
CA ALA A 60 14.51 -7.95 26.89
C ALA A 60 14.08 -9.28 26.25
N THR A 61 12.82 -9.72 26.43
CA THR A 61 12.26 -10.97 25.88
C THR A 61 12.38 -11.00 24.35
N TYR A 62 12.16 -9.84 23.71
CA TYR A 62 12.33 -9.67 22.26
C TYR A 62 13.53 -8.79 21.90
N SER A 63 14.58 -8.82 22.74
CA SER A 63 15.86 -8.14 22.49
C SER A 63 15.73 -6.63 22.23
N HIS A 64 14.79 -5.96 22.91
CA HIS A 64 14.52 -4.54 22.75
C HIS A 64 14.21 -4.09 21.32
N LYS A 65 13.68 -4.99 20.48
CA LYS A 65 13.28 -4.68 19.11
C LYS A 65 12.27 -3.53 19.12
N ILE A 66 12.34 -2.70 18.09
CA ILE A 66 11.52 -1.50 17.95
C ILE A 66 10.70 -1.64 16.68
N THR A 67 9.41 -1.32 16.71
CA THR A 67 8.57 -1.27 15.51
C THR A 67 8.89 -0.05 14.67
N ARG A 68 8.53 -0.06 13.38
CA ARG A 68 8.61 1.14 12.52
C ARG A 68 7.77 2.29 13.08
N PRO A 69 7.97 3.54 12.59
CA PRO A 69 7.09 4.64 12.96
C PRO A 69 5.64 4.33 12.56
N LEU A 70 4.72 4.48 13.51
CA LEU A 70 3.28 4.28 13.36
C LEU A 70 2.58 5.63 13.43
N ASN A 71 1.63 5.90 12.54
CA ASN A 71 0.90 7.18 12.50
C ASN A 71 -0.33 7.06 13.40
N SER A 72 -0.38 7.82 14.49
CA SER A 72 -1.47 7.82 15.47
C SER A 72 -2.83 8.23 14.92
N ASN A 73 -2.89 8.91 13.77
CA ASN A 73 -4.14 9.25 13.10
C ASN A 73 -4.71 8.09 12.28
N LEU A 74 -3.92 7.05 12.01
CA LEU A 74 -4.27 5.95 11.11
C LEU A 74 -4.19 4.57 11.76
N PHE A 75 -3.21 4.33 12.63
CA PHE A 75 -2.98 3.04 13.27
C PHE A 75 -3.99 2.82 14.41
N ILE A 76 -4.67 1.67 14.38
CA ILE A 76 -5.59 1.26 15.44
C ILE A 76 -4.86 0.37 16.44
N GLU A 77 -4.81 0.79 17.71
CA GLU A 77 -4.00 0.13 18.76
C GLU A 77 -4.75 -0.98 19.50
N THR A 78 -6.09 -1.02 19.43
CA THR A 78 -6.92 -2.01 20.16
C THR A 78 -7.67 -2.94 19.23
N ILE A 79 -7.89 -4.18 19.69
CA ILE A 79 -8.56 -5.23 18.92
C ILE A 79 -10.01 -4.87 18.60
N ASP A 80 -10.77 -4.38 19.59
CA ASP A 80 -12.19 -4.09 19.42
C ASP A 80 -12.42 -2.97 18.37
N ASP A 81 -11.68 -1.87 18.48
CA ASP A 81 -11.71 -0.80 17.48
C ASP A 81 -11.27 -1.31 16.10
N PHE A 82 -10.25 -2.17 16.03
CA PHE A 82 -9.77 -2.69 14.75
C PHE A 82 -10.78 -3.64 14.11
N GLN A 83 -11.44 -4.50 14.89
CA GLN A 83 -12.55 -5.34 14.44
C GLN A 83 -13.64 -4.49 13.82
N GLN A 84 -14.09 -3.43 14.52
CA GLN A 84 -15.13 -2.55 14.01
C GLN A 84 -14.73 -1.88 12.68
N ILE A 85 -13.51 -1.32 12.63
CA ILE A 85 -12.99 -0.69 11.41
C ILE A 85 -12.87 -1.69 10.27
N PHE A 86 -12.44 -2.92 10.55
CA PHE A 86 -12.31 -3.97 9.54
C PHE A 86 -13.68 -4.42 9.00
N ASP A 87 -14.67 -4.57 9.87
CA ASP A 87 -16.04 -4.92 9.45
C ASP A 87 -16.67 -3.84 8.57
N HIS A 88 -16.51 -2.57 8.95
CA HIS A 88 -16.94 -1.46 8.11
C HIS A 88 -16.20 -1.42 6.78
N PHE A 89 -14.88 -1.63 6.81
CA PHE A 89 -14.06 -1.72 5.61
C PHE A 89 -14.59 -2.80 4.66
N MET A 90 -14.83 -4.01 5.13
CA MET A 90 -15.41 -5.10 4.34
C MET A 90 -16.82 -4.75 3.81
N SER A 91 -17.64 -4.09 4.62
CA SER A 91 -18.96 -3.61 4.19
C SER A 91 -18.85 -2.58 3.06
N ILE A 92 -17.91 -1.64 3.14
CA ILE A 92 -17.65 -0.64 2.09
C ILE A 92 -17.22 -1.33 0.80
N LEU A 93 -16.29 -2.30 0.85
CA LEU A 93 -15.84 -3.02 -0.35
C LEU A 93 -16.99 -3.80 -1.01
N SER A 94 -17.83 -4.45 -0.20
CA SER A 94 -19.02 -5.17 -0.68
C SER A 94 -20.02 -4.24 -1.37
N ASP A 95 -20.23 -3.06 -0.81
CA ASP A 95 -21.11 -2.06 -1.42
C ASP A 95 -20.53 -1.46 -2.70
N LEU A 96 -19.23 -1.18 -2.73
CA LEU A 96 -18.51 -0.73 -3.92
C LEU A 96 -18.63 -1.73 -5.07
N LYS A 97 -18.53 -3.03 -4.77
CA LYS A 97 -18.75 -4.08 -5.78
C LYS A 97 -20.14 -4.03 -6.42
N LYS A 98 -21.17 -3.71 -5.63
CA LYS A 98 -22.57 -3.69 -6.07
C LYS A 98 -22.96 -2.38 -6.74
N HIS A 99 -22.44 -1.26 -6.25
CA HIS A 99 -22.95 0.08 -6.59
C HIS A 99 -21.88 1.02 -7.14
N ARG A 100 -20.63 0.57 -7.28
CA ARG A 100 -19.50 1.37 -7.77
C ARG A 100 -19.41 2.71 -7.02
N SER A 101 -19.08 3.80 -7.72
CA SER A 101 -18.98 5.15 -7.14
C SER A 101 -20.29 5.68 -6.53
N ALA A 102 -21.46 5.14 -6.89
CA ALA A 102 -22.73 5.54 -6.26
C ALA A 102 -22.78 5.14 -4.77
N THR A 103 -21.92 4.23 -4.33
CA THR A 103 -21.72 3.86 -2.92
C THR A 103 -21.44 5.07 -2.04
N VAL A 104 -20.69 6.05 -2.55
CA VAL A 104 -20.32 7.25 -1.78
C VAL A 104 -21.58 8.00 -1.35
N ASN A 105 -22.67 7.96 -2.11
CA ASN A 105 -23.91 8.66 -1.76
C ASN A 105 -24.77 7.95 -0.69
N LYS A 106 -24.36 6.75 -0.22
CA LYS A 106 -25.11 6.00 0.80
C LYS A 106 -24.96 6.64 2.18
N PRO A 107 -26.07 7.07 2.84
CA PRO A 107 -25.99 7.79 4.12
C PRO A 107 -25.27 7.04 5.23
N HIS A 108 -25.41 5.70 5.30
CA HIS A 108 -24.79 4.89 6.35
C HIS A 108 -23.27 4.78 6.23
N LEU A 109 -22.68 5.01 5.04
CA LEU A 109 -21.23 4.91 4.81
C LEU A 109 -20.52 6.27 4.86
N GLN A 110 -21.28 7.38 4.77
CA GLN A 110 -20.74 8.73 4.74
C GLN A 110 -19.87 9.05 5.96
N GLN A 111 -20.27 8.58 7.13
CA GLN A 111 -19.47 8.76 8.34
C GLN A 111 -18.15 8.00 8.27
N ASN A 112 -18.17 6.73 7.87
CA ASN A 112 -16.97 5.90 7.74
C ASN A 112 -15.98 6.48 6.72
N ILE A 113 -16.50 6.93 5.57
CA ILE A 113 -15.70 7.60 4.53
C ILE A 113 -15.06 8.87 5.10
N LYS A 114 -15.82 9.73 5.79
CA LYS A 114 -15.27 10.94 6.43
C LYS A 114 -14.21 10.62 7.50
N GLN A 115 -14.33 9.48 8.16
CA GLN A 115 -13.38 9.02 9.18
C GLN A 115 -12.14 8.33 8.61
N ASN A 116 -12.01 8.26 7.28
CA ASN A 116 -10.86 7.70 6.57
C ASN A 116 -10.64 6.20 6.86
N GLU A 117 -11.73 5.44 7.04
CA GLU A 117 -11.69 4.06 7.53
C GLU A 117 -11.00 3.08 6.56
N ILE A 118 -11.09 3.29 5.24
CA ILE A 118 -10.35 2.47 4.27
C ILE A 118 -8.84 2.61 4.50
N ASN A 119 -8.35 3.85 4.60
CA ASN A 119 -6.92 4.07 4.84
C ASN A 119 -6.49 3.58 6.22
N LYS A 120 -7.32 3.75 7.27
CA LYS A 120 -7.04 3.21 8.62
C LYS A 120 -6.88 1.69 8.62
N ALA A 121 -7.81 0.97 7.98
CA ALA A 121 -7.75 -0.49 7.87
C ALA A 121 -6.47 -0.94 7.15
N VAL A 122 -6.23 -0.40 5.94
CA VAL A 122 -5.06 -0.76 5.12
C VAL A 122 -3.75 -0.38 5.80
N TYR A 123 -3.69 0.80 6.42
CA TYR A 123 -2.51 1.28 7.13
C TYR A 123 -2.19 0.40 8.34
N THR A 124 -3.20 0.08 9.15
CA THR A 124 -3.02 -0.76 10.35
C THR A 124 -2.51 -2.14 9.96
N ILE A 125 -3.16 -2.82 9.02
CA ILE A 125 -2.73 -4.13 8.51
C ILE A 125 -1.28 -4.09 8.04
N GLN A 126 -0.95 -3.13 7.17
CA GLN A 126 0.36 -3.11 6.54
C GLN A 126 1.47 -2.68 7.52
N GLN A 127 1.16 -1.82 8.49
CA GLN A 127 2.12 -1.44 9.52
C GLN A 127 2.31 -2.51 10.59
N ILE A 128 1.31 -3.35 10.84
CA ILE A 128 1.48 -4.58 11.65
C ILE A 128 2.46 -5.53 10.97
N ILE A 129 2.21 -5.88 9.70
CA ILE A 129 3.13 -6.70 8.88
C ILE A 129 4.53 -6.10 8.90
N GLY A 130 4.59 -4.77 8.75
CA GLY A 130 5.81 -4.03 8.83
C GLY A 130 6.55 -4.11 10.17
N SER A 131 5.82 -4.02 11.27
CA SER A 131 6.35 -4.03 12.64
C SER A 131 6.89 -5.40 13.01
N ILE A 132 6.19 -6.47 12.64
CA ILE A 132 6.71 -7.84 12.74
C ILE A 132 7.92 -7.98 11.81
N GLY A 133 7.85 -7.44 10.59
CA GLY A 133 8.94 -7.37 9.63
C GLY A 133 10.24 -6.77 10.17
N ASP A 134 10.14 -5.71 10.97
CA ASP A 134 11.30 -5.05 11.59
C ASP A 134 11.95 -5.90 12.69
N SER A 135 11.27 -6.97 13.13
CA SER A 135 11.79 -7.90 14.12
C SER A 135 12.59 -9.06 13.54
N PHE A 136 12.65 -9.23 12.22
CA PHE A 136 13.47 -10.27 11.58
C PHE A 136 14.97 -9.95 11.65
N GLU A 137 15.80 -10.99 11.75
CA GLU A 137 17.26 -10.86 11.66
C GLU A 137 17.71 -10.46 10.24
N ASN A 138 17.12 -11.08 9.21
CA ASN A 138 17.41 -10.78 7.82
C ASN A 138 16.52 -9.64 7.28
N SER A 139 16.98 -8.41 7.46
CA SER A 139 16.27 -7.20 7.04
C SER A 139 16.00 -7.10 5.53
N ASN A 140 16.82 -7.74 4.68
CA ASN A 140 16.62 -7.70 3.22
C ASN A 140 15.45 -8.58 2.78
N GLN A 141 15.43 -9.83 3.24
CA GLN A 141 14.35 -10.77 2.92
C GLN A 141 13.02 -10.28 3.50
N SER A 142 13.05 -9.78 4.74
CA SER A 142 11.89 -9.18 5.40
C SER A 142 11.30 -8.03 4.57
N ARG A 143 12.12 -7.04 4.16
CA ARG A 143 11.65 -5.93 3.33
C ARG A 143 11.00 -6.37 2.01
N LYS A 144 11.57 -7.38 1.35
CA LYS A 144 10.99 -7.95 0.12
C LYS A 144 9.61 -8.55 0.39
N ARG A 145 9.49 -9.38 1.43
CA ARG A 145 8.23 -10.03 1.80
C ARG A 145 7.14 -9.03 2.19
N ILE A 146 7.48 -8.00 2.99
CA ILE A 146 6.55 -6.93 3.37
C ILE A 146 6.01 -6.20 2.13
N GLY A 147 6.87 -5.93 1.15
CA GLY A 147 6.47 -5.33 -0.12
C GLY A 147 5.50 -6.21 -0.90
N GLN A 148 5.80 -7.50 -1.01
CA GLN A 148 4.92 -8.48 -1.67
C GLN A 148 3.56 -8.60 -0.98
N LEU A 149 3.53 -8.59 0.35
CA LEU A 149 2.27 -8.64 1.11
C LEU A 149 1.43 -7.37 0.92
N PHE A 150 2.05 -6.20 0.75
CA PHE A 150 1.33 -4.96 0.43
C PHE A 150 0.72 -5.00 -0.97
N GLU A 151 1.50 -5.41 -1.97
CA GLU A 151 1.03 -5.59 -3.34
C GLU A 151 -0.16 -6.55 -3.39
N ASN A 152 -0.03 -7.69 -2.71
CA ASN A 152 -1.11 -8.67 -2.64
C ASN A 152 -2.33 -8.16 -1.87
N LEU A 153 -2.16 -7.36 -0.82
CA LEU A 153 -3.27 -6.72 -0.12
C LEU A 153 -4.04 -5.79 -1.07
N VAL A 154 -3.35 -4.90 -1.79
CA VAL A 154 -3.99 -4.01 -2.75
C VAL A 154 -4.69 -4.80 -3.86
N LYS A 155 -4.06 -5.87 -4.37
CA LYS A 155 -4.67 -6.79 -5.34
C LYS A 155 -5.99 -7.38 -4.84
N LEU A 156 -6.01 -7.87 -3.59
CA LEU A 156 -7.22 -8.43 -2.98
C LEU A 156 -8.31 -7.37 -2.82
N ILE A 157 -7.96 -6.15 -2.43
CA ILE A 157 -8.91 -5.04 -2.32
C ILE A 157 -9.54 -4.71 -3.68
N VAL A 158 -8.73 -4.58 -4.73
CA VAL A 158 -9.19 -4.32 -6.11
C VAL A 158 -10.11 -5.44 -6.60
N LYS A 159 -9.80 -6.71 -6.29
CA LYS A 159 -10.67 -7.85 -6.59
C LYS A 159 -11.98 -7.81 -5.80
N GLU A 160 -11.92 -7.44 -4.53
CA GLU A 160 -13.09 -7.43 -3.65
C GLU A 160 -14.13 -6.41 -4.12
N ILE A 161 -13.70 -5.26 -4.65
CA ILE A 161 -14.58 -4.26 -5.26
C ILE A 161 -15.04 -4.62 -6.68
N GLY A 162 -14.67 -5.80 -7.21
CA GLY A 162 -15.24 -6.36 -8.43
C GLY A 162 -14.43 -6.21 -9.71
N PHE A 163 -13.19 -5.70 -9.64
CA PHE A 163 -12.30 -5.69 -10.81
C PHE A 163 -11.64 -7.06 -10.99
N ALA A 164 -11.43 -7.46 -12.24
CA ALA A 164 -10.44 -8.50 -12.52
C ALA A 164 -9.05 -7.88 -12.29
N CYS A 165 -8.14 -8.61 -11.62
CA CYS A 165 -6.81 -8.09 -11.30
C CYS A 165 -5.79 -9.22 -11.16
N GLU A 166 -4.63 -9.06 -11.77
CA GLU A 166 -3.53 -10.02 -11.72
C GLU A 166 -2.17 -9.30 -11.77
N SER A 167 -1.11 -10.01 -11.39
CA SER A 167 0.25 -9.58 -11.72
C SER A 167 0.60 -10.15 -13.09
N ARG A 168 1.28 -9.38 -13.94
CA ARG A 168 1.57 -9.80 -15.31
C ARG A 168 2.99 -9.42 -15.71
N THR A 169 3.68 -10.32 -16.41
CA THR A 169 4.92 -9.99 -17.10
C THR A 169 4.65 -9.91 -18.60
N ILE A 170 5.02 -8.80 -19.22
CA ILE A 170 4.90 -8.60 -20.67
C ILE A 170 6.29 -8.37 -21.27
N SER A 171 6.47 -8.69 -22.55
CA SER A 171 7.71 -8.46 -23.28
C SER A 171 7.44 -7.72 -24.57
N VAL A 172 7.79 -6.44 -24.61
CA VAL A 172 7.47 -5.54 -25.73
C VAL A 172 8.67 -5.44 -26.68
N PRO A 173 8.51 -5.68 -27.99
CA PRO A 173 9.61 -5.57 -28.95
C PRO A 173 10.11 -4.12 -29.06
N ILE A 174 11.40 -3.94 -29.31
CA ILE A 174 12.00 -2.63 -29.53
C ILE A 174 11.79 -2.23 -31.00
N PRO A 175 11.22 -1.04 -31.30
CA PRO A 175 11.13 -0.52 -32.65
C PRO A 175 12.48 -0.55 -33.35
N GLU A 176 12.50 -0.96 -34.62
CA GLU A 176 13.72 -1.08 -35.44
C GLU A 176 14.70 -2.19 -35.01
N ALA A 177 14.41 -2.91 -33.91
CA ALA A 177 15.21 -4.04 -33.43
C ALA A 177 14.30 -5.15 -32.85
N PRO A 178 13.41 -5.77 -33.67
CA PRO A 178 12.34 -6.63 -33.18
C PRO A 178 12.80 -7.93 -32.49
N ASP A 179 14.03 -8.39 -32.77
CA ASP A 179 14.65 -9.53 -32.09
C ASP A 179 14.99 -9.22 -30.61
N TYR A 180 15.00 -7.94 -30.24
CA TYR A 180 15.20 -7.48 -28.87
C TYR A 180 13.86 -7.10 -28.25
N LYS A 181 13.57 -7.66 -27.08
CA LYS A 181 12.36 -7.38 -26.30
C LYS A 181 12.71 -6.74 -24.96
N MET A 182 11.90 -5.79 -24.53
CA MET A 182 11.97 -5.18 -23.21
C MET A 182 10.90 -5.81 -22.31
N SER A 183 11.34 -6.45 -21.22
CA SER A 183 10.45 -7.10 -20.26
C SER A 183 10.00 -6.14 -19.17
N TYR A 184 8.71 -6.17 -18.85
CA TYR A 184 8.10 -5.40 -17.78
C TYR A 184 7.39 -6.34 -16.81
N GLU A 185 7.79 -6.28 -15.54
CA GLU A 185 7.10 -6.93 -14.43
C GLU A 185 6.09 -5.94 -13.85
N LEU A 186 4.80 -6.18 -14.10
CA LEU A 186 3.72 -5.31 -13.68
C LEU A 186 3.09 -5.85 -12.39
N ASP A 187 3.14 -5.03 -11.34
CA ASP A 187 2.65 -5.42 -10.02
C ASP A 187 1.16 -5.80 -10.07
N LEU A 188 0.33 -4.93 -10.66
CA LEU A 188 -1.10 -5.12 -10.91
C LEU A 188 -1.46 -4.71 -12.34
N VAL A 189 -2.25 -5.54 -13.01
CA VAL A 189 -3.00 -5.23 -14.23
C VAL A 189 -4.46 -5.52 -13.91
N PHE A 190 -5.34 -4.51 -14.07
CA PHE A 190 -6.75 -4.64 -13.71
C PHE A 190 -7.69 -3.93 -14.68
N SER A 191 -8.95 -4.39 -14.69
CA SER A 191 -10.03 -3.86 -15.53
C SER A 191 -11.39 -4.25 -14.94
N ASP A 192 -12.41 -3.40 -15.12
CA ASP A 192 -13.79 -3.69 -14.72
C ASP A 192 -14.49 -4.64 -15.71
N LYS A 193 -13.85 -4.92 -16.86
CA LYS A 193 -14.28 -5.87 -17.89
C LYS A 193 -13.45 -7.15 -17.79
N SER A 194 -13.95 -8.13 -17.04
CA SER A 194 -13.26 -9.41 -16.80
C SER A 194 -12.86 -10.17 -18.07
N ALA A 195 -13.62 -10.02 -19.16
CA ALA A 195 -13.32 -10.62 -20.46
C ALA A 195 -12.02 -10.13 -21.11
N ILE A 196 -11.52 -8.95 -20.70
CA ILE A 196 -10.31 -8.34 -21.27
C ILE A 196 -9.04 -8.97 -20.67
N ILE A 197 -9.04 -9.24 -19.37
CA ILE A 197 -7.88 -9.85 -18.68
C ILE A 197 -7.70 -11.32 -19.09
N ALA A 198 -8.80 -12.02 -19.42
CA ALA A 198 -8.75 -13.40 -19.89
C ALA A 198 -8.33 -13.54 -21.36
N SER A 199 -8.18 -12.44 -22.10
CA SER A 199 -7.66 -12.50 -23.47
C SER A 199 -6.16 -12.69 -23.43
N GLU A 200 -5.64 -13.70 -24.14
CA GLU A 200 -4.20 -13.99 -24.32
C GLU A 200 -3.51 -12.90 -25.17
N SER A 201 -3.71 -11.63 -24.84
CA SER A 201 -3.05 -10.51 -25.48
C SER A 201 -1.58 -10.51 -25.07
N GLU A 202 -0.67 -10.56 -26.05
CA GLU A 202 0.78 -10.45 -25.82
C GLU A 202 1.16 -9.14 -25.10
N PHE A 203 0.29 -8.12 -25.20
CA PHE A 203 0.49 -6.79 -24.63
C PHE A 203 -0.69 -6.35 -23.76
N ILE A 204 -0.55 -5.19 -23.11
CA ILE A 204 -1.62 -4.57 -22.33
C ILE A 204 -2.74 -4.12 -23.28
N HIS A 205 -3.99 -4.33 -22.89
CA HIS A 205 -5.16 -3.83 -23.62
C HIS A 205 -5.42 -2.34 -23.30
N PRO A 206 -6.02 -1.53 -24.20
CA PRO A 206 -6.30 -0.12 -23.91
C PRO A 206 -7.20 0.16 -22.69
N ASP A 207 -8.08 -0.79 -22.36
CA ASP A 207 -8.98 -0.73 -21.19
C ASP A 207 -8.36 -1.33 -19.92
N GLU A 208 -7.11 -1.80 -19.97
CA GLU A 208 -6.38 -2.26 -18.78
C GLU A 208 -5.61 -1.12 -18.14
N ILE A 209 -5.57 -1.15 -16.81
CA ILE A 209 -4.84 -0.20 -15.98
C ILE A 209 -3.71 -0.93 -15.29
N ILE A 210 -2.52 -0.32 -15.32
CA ILE A 210 -1.36 -0.80 -14.58
C ILE A 210 -1.34 -0.10 -13.22
N GLY A 211 -1.36 -0.87 -12.14
CA GLY A 211 -1.13 -0.36 -10.79
C GLY A 211 0.27 -0.71 -10.33
N SER A 212 1.13 0.29 -10.10
CA SER A 212 2.40 0.06 -9.42
C SER A 212 2.24 0.28 -7.92
N VAL A 213 2.54 -0.76 -7.13
CA VAL A 213 2.35 -0.75 -5.67
C VAL A 213 3.69 -0.84 -4.97
N LYS A 214 3.97 0.11 -4.07
CA LYS A 214 5.22 0.14 -3.29
C LYS A 214 4.97 0.62 -1.87
N THR A 215 5.70 0.11 -0.89
CA THR A 215 5.55 0.60 0.50
C THR A 215 6.03 2.04 0.67
N THR A 216 7.11 2.44 -0.02
CA THR A 216 7.64 3.81 -0.03
C THR A 216 8.05 4.20 -1.45
N SER A 217 7.93 5.48 -1.80
CA SER A 217 8.22 5.95 -3.15
C SER A 217 9.73 6.06 -3.39
N LYS A 218 10.45 6.85 -2.58
CA LYS A 218 11.91 7.05 -2.67
C LYS A 218 12.37 7.30 -4.12
N ASP A 219 13.44 6.66 -4.53
CA ASP A 219 13.96 6.56 -5.90
C ASP A 219 13.11 5.64 -6.81
N ARG A 220 12.18 4.85 -6.25
CA ARG A 220 11.35 3.95 -7.07
C ARG A 220 10.28 4.70 -7.87
N ILE A 221 9.93 5.92 -7.46
CA ILE A 221 9.01 6.75 -8.24
C ILE A 221 9.58 7.06 -9.62
N ASP A 222 10.90 7.26 -9.71
CA ASP A 222 11.65 7.50 -10.96
C ASP A 222 11.39 6.36 -11.97
N LYS A 223 11.45 5.10 -11.49
CA LYS A 223 11.19 3.91 -12.31
C LYS A 223 9.75 3.88 -12.84
N ILE A 224 8.75 4.19 -12.02
CA ILE A 224 7.34 4.11 -12.41
C ILE A 224 7.02 5.08 -13.55
N PHE A 225 7.53 6.32 -13.47
CA PHE A 225 7.38 7.29 -14.54
C PHE A 225 8.10 6.87 -15.82
N LEU A 226 9.32 6.34 -15.70
CA LEU A 226 10.10 5.86 -16.84
C LEU A 226 9.41 4.67 -17.53
N ASP A 227 8.91 3.71 -16.76
CA ASP A 227 8.18 2.54 -17.27
C ASP A 227 6.91 2.98 -18.00
N LYS A 228 6.09 3.89 -17.42
CA LYS A 228 4.91 4.46 -18.11
C LYS A 228 5.32 5.11 -19.45
N TYR A 229 6.36 5.94 -19.42
CA TYR A 229 6.81 6.67 -20.59
C TYR A 229 7.27 5.73 -21.71
N LEU A 230 8.18 4.81 -21.40
CA LEU A 230 8.73 3.86 -22.37
C LEU A 230 7.64 2.92 -22.90
N LEU A 231 6.80 2.37 -22.02
CA LEU A 231 5.74 1.45 -22.45
C LEU A 231 4.74 2.15 -23.37
N SER A 232 4.38 3.41 -23.08
CA SER A 232 3.51 4.20 -23.95
C SER A 232 4.16 4.48 -25.32
N LYS A 233 5.47 4.73 -25.34
CA LYS A 233 6.22 4.95 -26.59
C LYS A 233 6.32 3.67 -27.43
N LEU A 234 6.67 2.54 -26.81
CA LEU A 234 6.83 1.25 -27.48
C LEU A 234 5.50 0.72 -28.04
N LEU A 235 4.39 0.91 -27.31
CA LEU A 235 3.06 0.50 -27.76
C LEU A 235 2.38 1.51 -28.69
N GLY A 236 2.98 2.68 -28.92
CA GLY A 236 2.42 3.73 -29.79
C GLY A 236 1.10 4.34 -29.30
N ARG A 237 0.78 4.20 -28.00
CA ARG A 237 -0.46 4.69 -27.39
C ARG A 237 -0.25 5.05 -25.92
N GLU A 238 -1.14 5.85 -25.35
CA GLU A 238 -1.10 6.08 -23.90
C GLU A 238 -1.43 4.78 -23.14
N VAL A 239 -0.63 4.50 -22.11
CA VAL A 239 -0.88 3.42 -21.16
C VAL A 239 -1.33 4.02 -19.84
N LYS A 240 -2.46 3.52 -19.32
CA LYS A 240 -3.02 3.96 -18.04
C LYS A 240 -2.20 3.36 -16.91
N VAL A 241 -1.56 4.22 -16.11
CA VAL A 241 -0.76 3.79 -14.95
C VAL A 241 -1.12 4.63 -13.73
N VAL A 242 -1.39 3.95 -12.62
CA VAL A 242 -1.53 4.53 -11.29
C VAL A 242 -0.39 4.07 -10.39
N ALA A 243 0.06 4.93 -9.48
CA ALA A 243 1.02 4.58 -8.44
C ALA A 243 0.34 4.58 -7.07
N ILE A 244 0.55 3.53 -6.29
CA ILE A 244 -0.03 3.36 -4.95
C ILE A 244 1.12 3.14 -3.97
N PHE A 245 1.20 4.03 -2.99
CA PHE A 245 2.19 4.02 -1.94
C PHE A 245 1.56 3.83 -0.56
N LEU A 246 2.22 3.10 0.33
CA LEU A 246 1.80 3.08 1.73
C LEU A 246 2.08 4.44 2.38
N HIS A 247 3.35 4.85 2.42
CA HIS A 247 3.77 6.09 3.08
C HIS A 247 5.17 6.55 2.59
N ASP A 248 5.59 7.76 2.92
CA ASP A 248 6.99 8.22 2.76
C ASP A 248 7.60 8.66 4.09
N VAL A 249 7.78 7.67 4.97
CA VAL A 249 8.31 7.84 6.32
C VAL A 249 9.42 6.81 6.53
N GLN A 250 10.53 7.25 7.10
CA GLN A 250 11.60 6.35 7.55
C GLN A 250 12.13 6.79 8.91
N ARG A 251 12.69 5.84 9.65
CA ARG A 251 13.42 6.13 10.89
C ARG A 251 14.58 7.07 10.61
N ALA A 252 14.85 7.94 11.57
CA ALA A 252 15.98 8.83 11.56
C ALA A 252 16.63 8.83 12.94
N ARG A 253 17.96 8.96 12.96
CA ARG A 253 18.70 9.31 14.16
C ARG A 253 18.92 10.82 14.16
N ARG A 254 18.48 11.50 15.21
CA ARG A 254 18.73 12.94 15.40
C ARG A 254 19.30 13.15 16.79
N ALA A 255 20.49 13.77 16.84
CA ALA A 255 21.29 13.83 18.06
C ALA A 255 21.40 12.44 18.71
N ASN A 256 20.97 12.32 19.97
CA ASN A 256 21.01 11.07 20.74
C ASN A 256 19.72 10.24 20.66
N SER A 257 18.71 10.67 19.89
CA SER A 257 17.46 9.93 19.73
C SER A 257 17.43 9.10 18.45
N ILE A 258 17.03 7.83 18.59
CA ILE A 258 16.74 6.91 17.49
C ILE A 258 15.25 6.86 17.11
N PHE A 259 14.41 7.61 17.83
CA PHE A 259 12.95 7.64 17.66
C PHE A 259 12.49 8.80 16.78
N SER A 260 13.37 9.37 15.95
CA SER A 260 12.97 10.42 15.00
C SER A 260 12.54 9.83 13.66
N ILE A 261 11.89 10.64 12.83
CA ILE A 261 11.52 10.28 11.45
C ILE A 261 12.02 11.29 10.42
N ASN A 262 12.19 10.84 9.18
CA ASN A 262 12.41 11.68 8.01
C ASN A 262 11.39 11.35 6.92
N SER A 263 11.14 12.31 6.03
CA SER A 263 10.44 12.06 4.77
C SER A 263 11.37 11.40 3.77
N THR A 264 10.81 10.51 2.95
CA THR A 264 11.51 9.86 1.84
C THR A 264 11.03 10.31 0.47
N PHE A 265 9.99 11.14 0.43
CA PHE A 265 9.41 11.65 -0.79
C PHE A 265 10.36 12.67 -1.45
N LYS A 266 10.62 12.47 -2.75
CA LYS A 266 11.47 13.36 -3.54
C LYS A 266 10.62 14.37 -4.32
N THR A 267 10.13 15.42 -3.64
CA THR A 267 9.22 16.43 -4.21
C THR A 267 9.66 16.98 -5.57
N ASN A 268 10.92 17.41 -5.69
CA ASN A 268 11.40 18.03 -6.93
C ASN A 268 11.53 17.03 -8.08
N HIS A 269 11.87 15.77 -7.78
CA HIS A 269 11.91 14.71 -8.80
C HIS A 269 10.49 14.42 -9.29
N PHE A 270 9.55 14.24 -8.37
CA PHE A 270 8.15 14.02 -8.71
C PHE A 270 7.59 15.12 -9.62
N LEU A 271 7.73 16.39 -9.21
CA LEU A 271 7.27 17.53 -10.02
C LEU A 271 7.99 17.61 -11.36
N GLY A 272 9.30 17.33 -11.38
CA GLY A 272 10.09 17.28 -12.61
C GLY A 272 9.57 16.22 -13.58
N TYR A 273 9.28 15.01 -13.11
CA TYR A 273 8.76 13.93 -13.95
C TYR A 273 7.33 14.19 -14.43
N THR A 274 6.47 14.75 -13.58
CA THR A 274 5.10 15.12 -13.98
C THR A 274 5.09 16.11 -15.13
N VAL A 275 6.06 17.02 -15.20
CA VAL A 275 6.17 18.02 -16.28
C VAL A 275 6.95 17.48 -17.49
N ALA A 276 8.06 16.78 -17.26
CA ALA A 276 9.01 16.43 -18.33
C ALA A 276 8.74 15.06 -18.99
N LEU A 277 8.05 14.15 -18.31
CA LEU A 277 7.69 12.82 -18.82
C LEU A 277 6.17 12.74 -19.04
N ASN A 278 5.58 11.56 -18.85
CA ASN A 278 4.14 11.39 -18.89
C ASN A 278 3.56 11.59 -17.49
N ARG A 279 2.56 12.47 -17.37
CA ARG A 279 1.74 12.59 -16.15
C ARG A 279 1.12 11.23 -15.82
N MET A 280 1.17 10.82 -14.56
CA MET A 280 0.50 9.59 -14.10
C MET A 280 -1.02 9.75 -14.14
N ASN A 281 -1.76 8.65 -14.31
CA ASN A 281 -3.23 8.70 -14.26
C ASN A 281 -3.76 8.82 -12.82
N GLY A 282 -2.88 8.62 -11.83
CA GLY A 282 -3.15 8.89 -10.42
C GLY A 282 -1.97 8.46 -9.55
N VAL A 283 -1.75 9.18 -8.45
CA VAL A 283 -0.74 8.85 -7.45
C VAL A 283 -1.39 8.90 -6.09
N TYR A 284 -1.36 7.79 -5.37
CA TYR A 284 -2.14 7.61 -4.16
C TYR A 284 -1.29 7.17 -2.99
N TYR A 285 -1.52 7.77 -1.83
CA TYR A 285 -0.88 7.36 -0.57
C TYR A 285 -1.91 6.89 0.45
N VAL A 286 -1.61 5.83 1.20
CA VAL A 286 -2.43 5.45 2.36
C VAL A 286 -2.19 6.43 3.53
N ASP A 287 -0.93 6.82 3.74
CA ASP A 287 -0.48 7.85 4.70
C ASP A 287 0.26 8.98 3.96
N PRO A 288 -0.48 9.93 3.34
CA PRO A 288 0.11 11.08 2.69
C PRO A 288 0.82 11.99 3.70
N ARG A 289 1.99 12.52 3.32
CA ARG A 289 2.69 13.53 4.13
C ARG A 289 1.92 14.86 4.10
N PRO A 290 2.00 15.70 5.16
CA PRO A 290 1.31 16.99 5.20
C PRO A 290 1.52 17.86 3.97
N ASP A 291 2.75 17.91 3.47
CA ASP A 291 3.10 18.72 2.31
C ASP A 291 2.41 18.23 1.03
N MET A 292 2.10 16.93 0.91
CA MET A 292 1.37 16.38 -0.24
C MET A 292 -0.08 16.88 -0.28
N VAL A 293 -0.68 17.17 0.88
CA VAL A 293 -2.06 17.63 1.01
C VAL A 293 -2.15 19.16 0.98
N THR A 294 -1.18 19.83 1.61
CA THR A 294 -1.22 21.29 1.80
C THR A 294 -0.57 22.07 0.66
N ASN A 295 0.39 21.48 -0.06
CA ASN A 295 1.03 22.15 -1.20
C ASN A 295 0.11 22.08 -2.43
N PRO A 296 -0.32 23.21 -3.01
CA PRO A 296 -1.27 23.21 -4.14
C PRO A 296 -0.76 22.45 -5.37
N ARG A 297 0.55 22.44 -5.63
CA ARG A 297 1.11 21.71 -6.77
C ARG A 297 1.13 20.20 -6.56
N LEU A 298 1.28 19.75 -5.31
CA LEU A 298 1.29 18.32 -5.00
C LEU A 298 -0.13 17.78 -4.85
N ASN A 299 -1.02 18.51 -4.19
CA ASN A 299 -2.41 18.08 -3.96
C ASN A 299 -3.22 17.94 -5.26
N ASN A 300 -2.81 18.62 -6.34
CA ASN A 300 -3.41 18.42 -7.66
C ASN A 300 -2.94 17.14 -8.38
N GLU A 301 -1.90 16.49 -7.88
CA GLU A 301 -1.25 15.33 -8.52
C GLU A 301 -1.25 14.08 -7.64
N ILE A 302 -1.42 14.26 -6.33
CA ILE A 302 -1.36 13.21 -5.31
C ILE A 302 -2.63 13.27 -4.49
N ASP A 303 -3.31 12.13 -4.37
CA ASP A 303 -4.43 11.95 -3.48
C ASP A 303 -4.18 10.77 -2.52
N ASN A 304 -5.18 10.41 -1.74
CA ASN A 304 -5.14 9.32 -0.79
C ASN A 304 -5.78 8.06 -1.37
N PHE A 305 -5.37 6.90 -0.86
CA PHE A 305 -5.80 5.60 -1.38
C PHE A 305 -7.31 5.35 -1.22
N GLN A 306 -7.94 5.89 -0.18
CA GLN A 306 -9.39 5.85 -0.04
C GLN A 306 -10.10 6.58 -1.20
N ASN A 307 -9.62 7.75 -1.65
CA ASN A 307 -10.23 8.42 -2.81
C ASN A 307 -10.10 7.58 -4.09
N PHE A 308 -8.94 6.94 -4.30
CA PHE A 308 -8.75 6.02 -5.41
C PHE A 308 -9.83 4.93 -5.46
N ILE A 309 -10.05 4.24 -4.33
CA ILE A 309 -11.00 3.13 -4.24
C ILE A 309 -12.46 3.59 -4.37
N LEU A 310 -12.79 4.76 -3.82
CA LEU A 310 -14.17 5.26 -3.83
C LEU A 310 -14.57 5.89 -5.17
N ASN A 311 -13.65 6.57 -5.83
CA ASN A 311 -13.95 7.47 -6.95
C ASN A 311 -13.10 7.16 -8.18
N ASP A 312 -11.80 7.39 -8.09
CA ASP A 312 -10.97 7.55 -9.29
C ASP A 312 -10.85 6.23 -10.07
N ILE A 313 -10.79 5.07 -9.38
CA ILE A 313 -10.70 3.77 -10.05
C ILE A 313 -11.86 3.49 -11.02
N TRP A 314 -13.03 4.10 -10.79
CA TRP A 314 -14.24 3.93 -11.61
C TRP A 314 -14.29 4.84 -12.84
N GLN A 315 -13.37 5.79 -12.94
CA GLN A 315 -13.26 6.75 -14.04
C GLN A 315 -12.07 6.46 -14.97
N LEU A 316 -11.20 5.52 -14.57
CA LEU A 316 -10.02 5.10 -15.32
C LEU A 316 -10.38 4.17 -16.48
#